data_AF-A0A5K7TSS4-F1
#
_entry.id   AF-A0A5K7TSS4-F1
#
_cell.length_a   1.000
_cell.length_b   1.000
_cell.length_c   1.000
_cell.angle_alpha   90.00
_cell.angle_beta   90.00
_cell.angle_gamma   90.00
#
_symmetry.space_group_name_H-M   'P 1'
#
loop_
_entity.id
_entity.type
_entity.pdbx_description
1 polymer ?
#
loop_
_entity_poly.entity_id
_entity_poly.type
_entity_poly.pdbx_seq_one_letter_code
_entity_poly.pdbx_strand_id
1 'polypeptide(L)'
;MALFVSLISPFLVLAGWFFVYRNSNRIAKRSESYALVTKALDKVLDIDKRCVEFWAGSKDKRESAVVWVAGTLSLLHGLRTLLEILEKHHGFPDKDLLMMMLRMSATLDAEYIDKLSDEQVAKKRVKQAEALSFALHSLYGYYRQKCD
;
A
#
# COMPACT_ATOMS: atom_id res chain seq x y z
N MET A 1 -32.38 39.78 -30.30
CA MET A 1 -32.23 39.59 -28.84
C MET A 1 -32.66 38.19 -28.40
N ALA A 2 -33.91 37.76 -28.57
CA ALA A 2 -34.42 36.46 -28.08
C ALA A 2 -33.70 35.22 -28.64
N LEU A 3 -33.35 35.20 -29.93
CA LEU A 3 -32.62 34.08 -30.56
C LEU A 3 -31.21 33.88 -30.00
N PHE A 4 -30.51 34.98 -29.68
CA PHE A 4 -29.17 34.92 -29.06
C PHE A 4 -29.24 34.34 -27.65
N VAL A 5 -30.22 34.76 -26.85
CA VAL A 5 -30.44 34.22 -25.50
C VAL A 5 -30.80 32.72 -25.57
N SER A 6 -31.62 32.32 -26.54
CA SER A 6 -32.01 30.91 -26.75
C SER A 6 -30.86 29.99 -27.18
N LEU A 7 -29.81 30.53 -27.81
CA LEU A 7 -28.61 29.77 -28.22
C LEU A 7 -27.53 29.76 -27.13
N ILE A 8 -27.39 30.86 -26.39
CA ILE A 8 -26.39 30.98 -25.30
C ILE A 8 -26.79 30.14 -24.09
N SER A 9 -28.08 30.05 -23.76
CA SER A 9 -28.59 29.27 -22.63
C SER A 9 -28.18 27.79 -22.67
N PRO A 10 -28.40 27.01 -23.74
CA PRO A 10 -27.99 25.60 -23.79
C PRO A 10 -26.47 25.44 -23.78
N PHE A 11 -25.71 26.35 -24.39
CA PHE A 11 -24.25 26.31 -24.35
C PHE A 11 -23.70 26.48 -22.93
N LEU A 12 -24.25 27.43 -22.16
CA LEU A 12 -23.89 27.63 -20.75
C LEU A 12 -24.21 26.40 -19.90
N VAL A 13 -25.34 25.73 -20.16
CA VAL A 13 -25.70 24.48 -19.47
C VAL A 13 -24.69 23.38 -19.77
N LEU A 14 -24.30 23.19 -21.03
CA LEU A 14 -23.30 22.20 -21.41
C LEU A 14 -21.92 22.50 -20.80
N ALA A 15 -21.50 23.77 -20.83
CA ALA A 15 -20.26 24.21 -20.20
C ALA A 15 -20.29 23.97 -18.68
N GLY A 16 -21.39 24.31 -18.01
CA GLY A 16 -21.60 24.04 -16.59
C GLY A 16 -21.48 22.56 -16.24
N TRP A 17 -22.16 21.70 -17.00
CA TRP A 17 -22.05 20.24 -16.84
C TRP A 17 -20.64 19.71 -17.09
N PHE A 18 -19.92 20.26 -18.06
CA PHE A 18 -18.53 19.88 -18.32
C PHE A 18 -17.63 20.19 -17.12
N PHE A 19 -17.76 21.37 -16.51
CA PHE A 19 -17.01 21.74 -15.30
C PHE A 19 -17.37 20.85 -14.12
N VAL A 20 -18.66 20.59 -13.89
CA VAL A 20 -19.13 19.70 -12.82
C VAL A 20 -18.59 18.30 -13.03
N TYR A 21 -18.72 17.73 -14.23
CA TYR A 21 -18.22 16.40 -14.57
C TYR A 21 -16.71 16.27 -14.34
N ARG A 22 -15.92 17.24 -14.81
CA ARG A 22 -14.47 17.24 -14.63
C ARG A 22 -14.09 17.30 -13.15
N ASN A 23 -14.78 18.13 -12.35
CA ASN A 23 -14.51 18.23 -10.92
C ASN A 23 -14.90 16.95 -10.17
N SER A 24 -16.09 16.41 -10.44
CA SER A 24 -16.56 15.16 -9.84
C SER A 24 -15.62 13.99 -10.16
N ASN A 25 -15.17 13.86 -11.40
CA ASN A 25 -14.21 12.83 -11.80
C ASN A 25 -12.86 12.99 -11.08
N ARG A 26 -12.37 14.23 -10.92
CA ARG A 26 -11.15 14.51 -10.15
C ARG A 26 -11.29 14.09 -8.68
N ILE A 27 -12.40 14.42 -8.04
CA ILE A 27 -12.68 14.05 -6.65
C ILE A 27 -12.79 12.53 -6.51
N ALA A 28 -13.50 11.87 -7.43
CA ALA A 28 -13.64 10.41 -7.44
C ALA A 28 -12.27 9.71 -7.54
N LYS A 29 -11.40 10.14 -8.47
CA LYS A 29 -10.04 9.58 -8.60
C LYS A 29 -9.20 9.78 -7.34
N ARG A 30 -9.30 10.94 -6.69
CA ARG A 30 -8.60 11.20 -5.41
C ARG A 30 -9.10 10.28 -4.30
N SER A 31 -10.42 10.08 -4.22
CA SER A 31 -11.02 9.17 -3.24
C SER A 31 -10.64 7.71 -3.51
N GLU A 32 -10.54 7.30 -4.76
CA GLU A 32 -10.08 5.97 -5.16
C GLU A 32 -8.62 5.74 -4.76
N SER A 33 -7.73 6.68 -5.09
CA SER A 33 -6.32 6.62 -4.67
C SER A 33 -6.19 6.56 -3.15
N TYR A 34 -6.95 7.37 -2.41
CA TYR A 34 -6.97 7.33 -0.96
C TYR A 34 -7.36 5.94 -0.44
N ALA A 35 -8.47 5.39 -0.95
CA ALA A 35 -8.94 4.07 -0.53
C ALA A 35 -7.93 2.96 -0.82
N LEU A 36 -7.23 3.02 -1.97
CA LEU A 36 -6.18 2.06 -2.32
C LEU A 36 -4.96 2.20 -1.41
N VAL A 37 -4.50 3.43 -1.15
CA VAL A 37 -3.38 3.69 -0.24
C VAL A 37 -3.70 3.22 1.18
N THR A 38 -4.87 3.55 1.72
CA THR A 38 -5.30 3.09 3.05
C THR A 38 -5.31 1.57 3.14
N LYS A 39 -5.89 0.87 2.15
CA LYS A 39 -5.87 -0.59 2.11
C LYS A 39 -4.45 -1.17 2.04
N ALA A 40 -3.55 -0.51 1.30
CA ALA A 40 -2.15 -0.93 1.21
C ALA A 40 -1.44 -0.73 2.55
N LEU A 41 -1.68 0.40 3.23
CA LEU A 41 -1.15 0.66 4.58
C LEU A 41 -1.64 -0.38 5.58
N ASP A 42 -2.94 -0.69 5.59
CA ASP A 42 -3.50 -1.73 6.46
C ASP A 42 -2.82 -3.08 6.21
N LYS A 43 -2.58 -3.45 4.94
CA LYS A 43 -1.86 -4.69 4.59
C LYS A 43 -0.41 -4.69 5.04
N VAL A 44 0.26 -3.55 4.95
CA VAL A 44 1.64 -3.38 5.45
C VAL A 44 1.69 -3.55 6.97
N LEU A 45 0.72 -2.98 7.70
CA LEU A 45 0.60 -3.14 9.15
C LEU A 45 0.23 -4.58 9.55
N ASP A 46 -0.64 -5.26 8.79
CA ASP A 46 -0.96 -6.68 8.98
C ASP A 46 0.31 -7.54 8.87
N ILE A 47 1.15 -7.29 7.85
CA ILE A 47 2.43 -7.99 7.65
C ILE A 47 3.35 -7.75 8.85
N ASP A 48 3.49 -6.49 9.29
CA ASP A 48 4.34 -6.16 10.43
C ASP A 48 3.90 -6.86 11.71
N LYS A 49 2.60 -6.81 12.02
CA LYS A 49 2.02 -7.49 13.19
C LYS A 49 2.35 -8.98 13.15
N ARG A 50 2.13 -9.63 12.00
CA ARG A 50 2.43 -11.05 11.81
C ARG A 50 3.92 -11.33 12.04
N CYS A 51 4.80 -10.48 11.51
CA CYS A 51 6.25 -10.61 11.68
C CYS A 51 6.67 -10.45 13.14
N VAL A 52 6.07 -9.53 13.89
CA VAL A 52 6.30 -9.41 15.34
C VAL A 52 5.88 -10.69 16.06
N GLU A 53 4.72 -11.25 15.74
CA GLU A 53 4.23 -12.50 16.34
C GLU A 53 5.18 -13.67 16.06
N PHE A 54 5.77 -13.75 14.87
CA PHE A 54 6.70 -14.82 14.51
C PHE A 54 8.10 -14.64 15.11
N TRP A 55 8.71 -13.47 14.92
CA TRP A 55 10.08 -13.21 15.37
C TRP A 55 10.17 -13.05 16.90
N ALA A 56 9.17 -12.42 17.53
CA ALA A 56 9.16 -12.19 18.98
C ALA A 56 8.28 -13.18 19.77
N GLY A 57 7.56 -14.07 19.09
CA GLY A 57 6.73 -15.09 19.74
C GLY A 57 7.55 -16.13 20.51
N SER A 58 6.95 -16.64 21.59
CA SER A 58 7.48 -17.80 22.32
C SER A 58 7.56 -19.02 21.41
N LYS A 59 8.64 -19.81 21.51
CA LYS A 59 8.89 -20.99 20.66
C LYS A 59 7.67 -21.93 20.57
N ASP A 60 6.96 -22.15 21.67
CA ASP A 60 5.81 -23.07 21.73
C ASP A 60 4.55 -22.58 21.00
N LYS A 61 4.46 -21.28 20.69
CA LYS A 61 3.31 -20.66 20.00
C LYS A 61 3.65 -20.22 18.58
N ARG A 62 4.91 -20.40 18.17
CA ARG A 62 5.39 -20.00 16.86
C ARG A 62 4.91 -21.01 15.82
N GLU A 63 4.34 -20.51 14.75
CA GLU A 63 3.99 -21.37 13.61
C GLU A 63 5.25 -21.94 12.94
N SER A 64 5.12 -23.10 12.27
CA SER A 64 6.26 -23.67 11.53
C SER A 64 6.74 -22.72 10.43
N ALA A 65 8.04 -22.73 10.14
CA ALA A 65 8.64 -21.84 9.13
C ALA A 65 7.98 -21.98 7.74
N VAL A 66 7.55 -23.19 7.38
CA VAL A 66 6.85 -23.44 6.10
C VAL A 66 5.49 -22.73 6.07
N VAL A 67 4.71 -22.85 7.15
CA VAL A 67 3.41 -22.17 7.28
C VAL A 67 3.59 -20.66 7.34
N TRP A 68 4.61 -20.17 8.06
CA TRP A 68 5.00 -18.77 8.09
C TRP A 68 5.26 -18.21 6.69
N VAL A 69 6.18 -18.86 5.94
CA VAL A 69 6.56 -18.39 4.61
C VAL A 69 5.35 -18.39 3.68
N ALA A 70 4.55 -19.46 3.67
CA ALA A 70 3.36 -19.54 2.82
C ALA A 70 2.33 -18.45 3.16
N GLY A 71 2.02 -18.26 4.45
CA GLY A 71 1.07 -17.26 4.91
C GLY A 71 1.52 -15.82 4.59
N THR A 72 2.79 -15.53 4.85
CA THR A 72 3.39 -14.22 4.57
C THR A 72 3.45 -13.93 3.07
N LEU A 73 3.77 -14.93 2.23
CA LEU A 73 3.73 -14.77 0.77
C LEU A 73 2.31 -14.46 0.26
N SER A 74 1.28 -15.06 0.84
CA SER A 74 -0.11 -14.75 0.50
C SER A 74 -0.46 -13.28 0.81
N LEU A 75 -0.04 -12.77 1.98
CA LEU A 75 -0.25 -11.37 2.35
C LEU A 75 0.51 -10.42 1.43
N LEU A 76 1.78 -10.74 1.12
CA LEU A 76 2.61 -9.99 0.19
C LEU A 76 2.00 -9.98 -1.22
N HIS A 77 1.38 -11.06 -1.67
CA HIS A 77 0.68 -11.10 -2.96
C HIS A 77 -0.55 -10.17 -2.98
N GLY A 78 -1.31 -10.14 -1.88
CA GLY A 78 -2.42 -9.20 -1.71
C GLY A 78 -1.94 -7.74 -1.76
N LEU A 79 -0.86 -7.42 -1.06
CA LEU A 79 -0.23 -6.09 -1.12
C LEU A 79 0.25 -5.76 -2.53
N ARG A 80 0.95 -6.69 -3.19
CA ARG A 80 1.43 -6.50 -4.57
C ARG A 80 0.30 -6.15 -5.52
N THR A 81 -0.84 -6.83 -5.43
CA THR A 81 -2.00 -6.57 -6.28
C THR A 81 -2.50 -5.14 -6.10
N LEU A 82 -2.59 -4.65 -4.86
CA LEU A 82 -2.97 -3.27 -4.57
C LEU A 82 -1.98 -2.26 -5.15
N LEU A 83 -0.67 -2.52 -4.98
CA LEU A 83 0.37 -1.64 -5.50
C LEU A 83 0.43 -1.64 -7.04
N GLU A 84 0.15 -2.77 -7.69
CA GLU A 84 0.06 -2.85 -9.16
C GLU A 84 -1.11 -2.02 -9.70
N ILE A 85 -2.26 -2.02 -9.01
CA ILE A 85 -3.40 -1.14 -9.36
C ILE A 85 -3.00 0.32 -9.16
N LEU A 86 -2.35 0.65 -8.04
CA LEU A 86 -1.90 2.00 -7.72
C LEU A 86 -0.86 2.52 -8.71
N GLU A 87 0.08 1.68 -9.14
CA GLU A 87 1.06 1.96 -10.19
C GLU A 87 0.37 2.21 -11.53
N LYS A 88 -0.46 1.27 -12.00
CA LYS A 88 -1.10 1.34 -13.32
C LYS A 88 -2.07 2.51 -13.47
N HIS A 89 -2.88 2.79 -12.45
CA HIS A 89 -3.96 3.77 -12.54
C HIS A 89 -3.60 5.13 -11.93
N HIS A 90 -2.64 5.17 -11.02
CA HIS A 90 -2.29 6.38 -10.31
C HIS A 90 -0.78 6.71 -10.33
N GLY A 91 0.10 5.86 -10.87
CA GLY A 91 1.52 6.17 -11.09
C GLY A 91 2.38 6.08 -9.83
N PHE A 92 2.13 5.11 -8.95
CA PHE A 92 3.00 4.82 -7.80
C PHE A 92 4.37 4.26 -8.26
N PRO A 93 5.50 4.89 -7.88
CA PRO A 93 6.83 4.51 -8.40
C PRO A 93 7.54 3.40 -7.62
N ASP A 94 7.27 3.26 -6.32
CA ASP A 94 8.14 2.49 -5.41
C ASP A 94 7.74 1.01 -5.24
N LYS A 95 6.83 0.49 -6.09
CA LYS A 95 6.26 -0.86 -5.95
C LYS A 95 7.33 -1.93 -5.76
N ASP A 96 8.28 -2.03 -6.68
CA ASP A 96 9.23 -3.13 -6.71
C ASP A 96 10.23 -3.07 -5.53
N LEU A 97 10.69 -1.86 -5.19
CA LEU A 97 11.59 -1.64 -4.05
C LEU A 97 10.88 -1.97 -2.72
N LEU A 98 9.66 -1.48 -2.54
CA LEU A 98 8.85 -1.75 -1.34
C LEU A 98 8.59 -3.25 -1.19
N MET A 99 8.17 -3.93 -2.27
CA MET A 99 7.92 -5.37 -2.25
C MET A 99 9.18 -6.19 -1.97
N MET A 100 10.33 -5.78 -2.50
CA MET A 100 11.61 -6.43 -2.23
C MET A 100 11.97 -6.30 -0.74
N MET A 101 11.91 -5.09 -0.18
CA MET A 101 12.27 -4.84 1.22
C MET A 101 11.38 -5.62 2.20
N LEU A 102 10.05 -5.57 2.00
CA LEU A 102 9.11 -6.30 2.86
C LEU A 102 9.28 -7.82 2.74
N ARG A 103 9.48 -8.34 1.53
CA ARG A 103 9.68 -9.78 1.35
C ARG A 103 10.97 -10.25 2.03
N MET A 104 12.08 -9.55 1.79
CA MET A 104 13.36 -9.91 2.38
C MET A 104 13.32 -9.81 3.91
N SER A 105 12.70 -8.78 4.47
CA SER A 105 12.64 -8.62 5.93
C SER A 105 11.73 -9.65 6.59
N ALA A 106 10.64 -10.05 5.92
CA ALA A 106 9.65 -10.95 6.50
C ALA A 106 10.00 -12.44 6.36
N THR A 107 10.59 -12.87 5.24
CA THR A 107 10.76 -14.32 4.98
C THR A 107 12.21 -14.81 5.07
N LEU A 108 13.21 -13.93 4.99
CA LEU A 108 14.61 -14.36 4.92
C LEU A 108 15.08 -15.00 6.23
N ASP A 109 15.64 -16.20 6.12
CA ASP A 109 16.14 -17.03 7.24
C ASP A 109 15.07 -17.51 8.23
N ALA A 110 13.79 -17.45 7.87
CA ALA A 110 12.70 -17.93 8.73
C ALA A 110 12.84 -19.43 9.08
N GLU A 111 13.43 -20.21 8.19
CA GLU A 111 13.74 -21.63 8.37
C GLU A 111 14.81 -21.92 9.45
N TYR A 112 15.63 -20.94 9.80
CA TYR A 112 16.70 -21.09 10.80
C TYR A 112 16.35 -20.45 12.14
N ILE A 113 15.10 -20.03 12.34
CA ILE A 113 14.71 -19.22 13.50
C ILE A 113 15.05 -19.87 14.85
N ASP A 114 15.00 -21.19 14.94
CA ASP A 114 15.33 -21.93 16.17
C ASP A 114 16.83 -21.96 16.48
N LYS A 115 17.67 -21.69 15.49
CA LYS A 115 19.13 -21.63 15.57
C LYS A 115 19.65 -20.19 15.75
N LEU A 116 18.79 -19.18 15.65
CA LEU A 116 19.18 -17.78 15.81
C LEU A 116 19.35 -17.44 17.29
N SER A 117 20.38 -16.64 17.59
CA SER A 117 20.51 -16.00 18.90
C SER A 117 19.53 -14.81 19.03
N ASP A 118 19.25 -14.41 20.27
CA ASP A 118 18.38 -13.26 20.54
C ASP A 118 18.90 -11.97 19.87
N GLU A 119 20.22 -11.81 19.77
CA GLU A 119 20.85 -10.68 19.07
C GLU A 119 20.55 -10.70 17.56
N GLN A 120 20.59 -11.88 16.93
CA GLN A 120 20.27 -12.03 15.51
C GLN A 120 18.79 -11.79 15.24
N VAL A 121 17.91 -12.25 16.13
CA VAL A 121 16.48 -11.96 16.08
C VAL A 121 16.23 -10.45 16.22
N ALA A 122 16.90 -9.78 17.15
CA ALA A 122 16.81 -8.32 17.30
C ALA A 122 17.25 -7.59 16.02
N LYS A 123 18.36 -7.99 15.38
CA LYS A 123 18.82 -7.44 14.09
C LYS A 123 17.78 -7.64 12.98
N LYS A 124 17.10 -8.78 12.93
CA LYS A 124 16.02 -9.04 11.97
C LYS A 124 14.84 -8.09 12.19
N ARG A 125 14.47 -7.85 13.45
CA ARG A 125 13.41 -6.89 13.80
C ARG A 125 13.75 -5.46 13.41
N VAL A 126 15.01 -5.04 13.55
CA VAL A 126 15.45 -3.71 13.08
C VAL A 126 15.26 -3.59 11.56
N LYS A 127 15.70 -4.57 10.78
CA LYS A 127 15.51 -4.59 9.32
C LYS A 127 14.03 -4.60 8.92
N GLN A 128 13.19 -5.30 9.69
CA GLN A 128 11.75 -5.29 9.50
C GLN A 128 11.15 -3.90 9.76
N ALA A 129 11.53 -3.25 10.87
CA ALA A 129 11.08 -1.90 11.19
C ALA A 129 11.52 -0.87 10.14
N GLU A 130 12.74 -1.01 9.60
CA GLU A 130 13.22 -0.19 8.48
C GLU A 130 12.38 -0.39 7.22
N ALA A 131 12.09 -1.64 6.84
CA ALA A 131 11.26 -1.95 5.69
C ALA A 131 9.82 -1.45 5.85
N LEU A 132 9.25 -1.56 7.06
CA LEU A 132 7.95 -1.01 7.40
C LEU A 132 7.95 0.52 7.27
N SER A 133 8.92 1.18 7.92
CA SER A 133 9.06 2.64 7.89
C SER A 133 9.15 3.15 6.47
N PHE A 134 10.00 2.52 5.64
CA PHE A 134 10.10 2.83 4.22
C PHE A 134 8.75 2.67 3.50
N ALA A 135 8.06 1.55 3.68
CA ALA A 135 6.76 1.29 3.03
C ALA A 135 5.70 2.33 3.42
N LEU A 136 5.62 2.69 4.70
CA LEU A 136 4.71 3.72 5.20
C LEU A 136 5.06 5.09 4.61
N HIS A 137 6.34 5.48 4.63
CA HIS A 137 6.78 6.75 4.09
C HIS A 137 6.55 6.87 2.57
N SER A 138 6.81 5.82 1.80
CA SER A 138 6.53 5.82 0.36
C SER A 138 5.03 5.94 0.07
N LEU A 139 4.18 5.17 0.75
CA LEU A 139 2.73 5.19 0.54
C LEU A 139 2.10 6.53 0.97
N TYR A 140 2.46 7.05 2.15
CA TYR A 140 1.97 8.34 2.63
C TYR A 140 2.53 9.51 1.83
N GLY A 141 3.83 9.47 1.50
CA GLY A 141 4.49 10.49 0.68
C GLY A 141 3.85 10.60 -0.69
N TYR A 142 3.60 9.45 -1.33
CA TYR A 142 2.86 9.38 -2.59
C TYR A 142 1.47 10.01 -2.49
N TYR A 143 0.68 9.64 -1.48
CA TYR A 143 -0.65 10.20 -1.29
C TYR A 143 -0.62 11.72 -1.12
N ARG A 144 0.33 12.24 -0.33
CA ARG A 144 0.47 13.67 -0.08
C ARG A 144 0.82 14.45 -1.36
N GLN A 145 1.80 13.99 -2.12
CA GLN A 145 2.21 14.63 -3.38
C GLN A 145 1.13 14.66 -4.46
N LYS A 146 0.21 13.68 -4.48
CA LYS A 146 -0.90 13.60 -5.43
C LYS A 146 -2.14 14.40 -5.03
N CYS A 147 -2.22 14.82 -3.77
CA CYS A 147 -3.39 15.44 -3.18
C CYS A 147 -3.27 16.95 -2.95
N ASP A 148 -2.06 17.48 -3.01
CA ASP A 148 -1.74 18.90 -3.14
C ASP A 148 -1.74 19.31 -4.62
#